data_AF-A0A3D8RUT8-F1
#
_entry.id   AF-A0A3D8RUT8-F1
#
_cell.length_a   1.000
_cell.length_b   1.000
_cell.length_c   1.000
_cell.angle_alpha   90.00
_cell.angle_beta   90.00
_cell.angle_gamma   90.00
#
_symmetry.space_group_name_H-M   'P 1'
#
loop_
_entity.id
_entity.type
_entity.pdbx_description
1 polymer ?
#
loop_
_entity_poly.entity_id
_entity_poly.type
_entity_poly.pdbx_seq_one_letter_code
_entity_poly.pdbx_strand_id
1 'polypeptide(L)'
;MPHKPIPHTFTNPELSYDAQPNIQPCIKLSFFFNKLPEVSHEHFYRHWQTVHADLTVATKDFAICNLKRYVQIAQTPTLATQAKTSLTGLNVLEFDGCSEIWVREWGDWMKFFQSPEWITDLNPDSKHFMALPISVMVGQENLIFGRAIEGIGAADGILEWREKAHGETLDGGVATGAAGTEEGVGAKEREFFPDEA
;
A
#
# COMPACT_ATOMS: atom_id res chain seq x y z
N MET A 1 24.40 -13.15 -14.85
CA MET A 1 25.29 -12.84 -13.71
C MET A 1 24.41 -12.45 -12.53
N PRO A 2 24.70 -12.86 -11.29
CA PRO A 2 23.96 -12.35 -10.13
C PRO A 2 24.16 -10.83 -10.04
N HIS A 3 23.09 -10.12 -9.67
CA HIS A 3 23.14 -8.68 -9.42
C HIS A 3 24.17 -8.38 -8.32
N LYS A 4 25.03 -7.37 -8.52
CA LYS A 4 26.02 -6.94 -7.53
C LYS A 4 25.49 -5.70 -6.80
N PRO A 5 25.63 -5.60 -5.47
CA PRO A 5 25.37 -4.37 -4.74
C PRO A 5 26.08 -3.18 -5.40
N ILE A 6 25.38 -2.05 -5.53
CA ILE A 6 26.00 -0.82 -6.00
C ILE A 6 26.51 -0.02 -4.79
N PRO A 7 27.60 0.74 -4.93
CA PRO A 7 27.99 1.70 -3.90
C PRO A 7 26.84 2.68 -3.66
N HIS A 8 26.31 2.71 -2.44
CA HIS A 8 25.20 3.59 -2.06
C HIS A 8 25.33 4.00 -0.60
N THR A 9 25.27 5.31 -0.35
CA THR A 9 25.19 5.87 1.01
C THR A 9 23.72 5.96 1.40
N PHE A 10 23.27 5.02 2.23
CA PHE A 10 21.89 4.96 2.68
C PHE A 10 21.57 6.12 3.63
N THR A 11 20.58 6.93 3.27
CA THR A 11 20.00 7.93 4.19
C THR A 11 19.17 7.28 5.28
N ASN A 12 18.57 6.13 4.98
CA ASN A 12 17.80 5.32 5.92
C ASN A 12 18.55 4.00 6.14
N PRO A 13 19.26 3.84 7.27
CA PRO A 13 19.99 2.62 7.58
C PRO A 13 19.12 1.34 7.54
N GLU A 14 17.82 1.49 7.79
CA GLU A 14 16.79 0.46 7.69
C GLU A 14 16.66 -0.15 6.28
N LEU A 15 17.18 0.53 5.25
CA LEU A 15 17.17 0.07 3.85
C LEU A 15 18.54 -0.43 3.36
N SER A 16 19.55 -0.48 4.23
CA SER A 16 20.88 -0.95 3.87
C SER A 16 20.88 -2.43 3.44
N TYR A 17 21.92 -2.85 2.71
CA TYR A 17 22.05 -4.25 2.28
C TYR A 17 22.12 -5.27 3.42
N ASP A 18 22.52 -4.81 4.62
CA ASP A 18 22.63 -5.64 5.82
C ASP A 18 21.36 -5.56 6.71
N ALA A 19 20.43 -4.66 6.40
CA ALA A 19 19.19 -4.51 7.16
C ALA A 19 18.21 -5.65 6.88
N GLN A 20 17.44 -6.02 7.89
CA GLN A 20 16.34 -6.96 7.72
C GLN A 20 15.17 -6.26 7.01
N PRO A 21 14.61 -6.83 5.93
CA PRO A 21 13.43 -6.26 5.27
C PRO A 21 12.22 -6.25 6.22
N ASN A 22 11.40 -5.21 6.15
CA ASN A 22 10.18 -5.08 6.94
C ASN A 22 9.00 -5.80 6.28
N ILE A 23 9.13 -7.13 6.13
CA ILE A 23 8.08 -7.96 5.54
C ILE A 23 6.90 -8.06 6.50
N GLN A 24 5.73 -7.62 6.04
CA GLN A 24 4.49 -7.71 6.80
C GLN A 24 4.00 -9.18 6.85
N PRO A 25 3.47 -9.63 8.00
CA PRO A 25 3.11 -11.03 8.26
C PRO A 25 1.74 -11.40 7.68
N CYS A 26 1.48 -11.00 6.44
CA CYS A 26 0.27 -11.29 5.69
C CYS A 26 0.60 -11.60 4.23
N ILE A 27 -0.08 -12.58 3.68
CA ILE A 27 -0.21 -12.80 2.25
C ILE A 27 -1.29 -11.83 1.76
N LYS A 28 -0.94 -11.03 0.75
CA LYS A 28 -1.85 -10.13 0.05
C LYS A 28 -2.23 -10.74 -1.30
N LEU A 29 -3.53 -10.87 -1.53
CA LEU A 29 -4.10 -11.27 -2.81
C LEU A 29 -4.79 -10.06 -3.43
N SER A 30 -4.27 -9.60 -4.57
CA SER A 30 -4.82 -8.49 -5.36
C SER A 30 -5.52 -9.05 -6.60
N PHE A 31 -6.85 -8.91 -6.66
CA PHE A 31 -7.68 -9.37 -7.76
C PHE A 31 -8.08 -8.19 -8.62
N PHE A 32 -7.66 -8.20 -9.87
CA PHE A 32 -7.91 -7.15 -10.85
C PHE A 32 -9.00 -7.59 -11.83
N PHE A 33 -9.97 -6.72 -12.05
CA PHE A 33 -11.14 -7.06 -12.86
C PHE A 33 -11.81 -5.84 -13.48
N ASN A 34 -12.63 -6.13 -14.49
CA ASN A 34 -13.46 -5.14 -15.16
C ASN A 34 -14.91 -5.35 -14.80
N LYS A 35 -15.69 -4.28 -14.90
CA LYS A 35 -17.15 -4.37 -14.86
C LYS A 35 -17.66 -5.08 -16.13
N LEU A 36 -18.89 -5.56 -16.10
CA LEU A 36 -19.56 -6.01 -17.32
C LEU A 36 -19.77 -4.84 -18.32
N PRO A 37 -19.65 -5.07 -19.64
CA PRO A 37 -19.80 -4.00 -20.64
C PRO A 37 -21.10 -3.20 -20.51
N GLU A 38 -22.21 -3.88 -20.23
CA GLU A 38 -23.56 -3.34 -20.08
C GLU A 38 -23.81 -2.63 -18.74
N VAL A 39 -22.95 -2.84 -17.75
CA VAL A 39 -23.07 -2.23 -16.42
C VAL A 39 -22.44 -0.84 -16.43
N SER A 40 -23.12 0.17 -15.91
CA SER A 40 -22.53 1.51 -15.78
C SER A 40 -21.46 1.54 -14.68
N HIS A 41 -20.50 2.45 -14.78
CA HIS A 41 -19.49 2.64 -13.73
C HIS A 41 -20.12 2.95 -12.37
N GLU A 42 -21.13 3.83 -12.34
CA GLU A 42 -21.83 4.19 -11.10
C GLU A 42 -22.48 2.96 -10.44
N HIS A 43 -23.19 2.14 -11.23
CA HIS A 43 -23.82 0.94 -10.72
C HIS A 43 -22.77 -0.08 -10.24
N PHE A 44 -21.72 -0.29 -11.02
CA PHE A 44 -20.60 -1.17 -10.65
C PHE A 44 -19.99 -0.77 -9.30
N TYR A 45 -19.56 0.48 -9.14
CA TYR A 45 -18.95 0.93 -7.89
C TYR A 45 -19.93 0.87 -6.74
N ARG A 46 -21.19 1.30 -6.94
CA ARG A 46 -22.19 1.29 -5.89
C ARG A 46 -22.49 -0.12 -5.41
N HIS A 47 -22.73 -1.06 -6.33
CA HIS A 47 -23.02 -2.45 -5.99
C HIS A 47 -21.82 -3.12 -5.32
N TRP A 48 -20.62 -2.91 -5.87
CA TRP A 48 -19.39 -3.51 -5.35
C TRP A 48 -19.06 -3.03 -3.93
N GLN A 49 -19.16 -1.72 -3.65
CA GLN A 49 -18.84 -1.16 -2.33
C GLN A 49 -19.95 -1.33 -1.28
N THR A 50 -21.13 -1.79 -1.68
CA THR A 50 -22.25 -2.00 -0.75
C THR A 50 -22.60 -3.48 -0.68
N VAL A 51 -23.36 -4.00 -1.64
CA VAL A 51 -23.89 -5.37 -1.63
C VAL A 51 -22.76 -6.40 -1.63
N HIS A 52 -21.82 -6.32 -2.58
CA HIS A 52 -20.76 -7.32 -2.67
C HIS A 52 -19.83 -7.27 -1.45
N ALA A 53 -19.51 -6.07 -0.97
CA ALA A 53 -18.71 -5.88 0.24
C ALA A 53 -19.40 -6.46 1.48
N ASP A 54 -20.71 -6.20 1.65
CA ASP A 54 -21.52 -6.74 2.75
C ASP A 54 -21.52 -8.27 2.73
N LEU A 55 -21.84 -8.88 1.59
CA LEU A 55 -21.79 -10.34 1.43
C LEU A 55 -20.42 -10.91 1.80
N THR A 56 -19.34 -10.26 1.37
CA THR A 56 -17.97 -10.68 1.65
C THR A 56 -17.66 -10.70 3.14
N VAL A 57 -17.96 -9.60 3.85
CA VAL A 57 -17.61 -9.49 5.28
C VAL A 57 -18.62 -10.20 6.19
N ALA A 58 -19.85 -10.43 5.71
CA ALA A 58 -20.89 -11.18 6.42
C ALA A 58 -20.68 -12.70 6.37
N THR A 59 -19.86 -13.19 5.44
CA THR A 59 -19.48 -14.61 5.35
C THR A 59 -18.87 -15.08 6.67
N LYS A 60 -19.39 -16.14 7.27
CA LYS A 60 -18.94 -16.70 8.55
C LYS A 60 -17.45 -17.05 8.53
N ASP A 61 -16.96 -17.61 7.43
CA ASP A 61 -15.55 -17.96 7.29
C ASP A 61 -14.64 -16.72 7.13
N PHE A 62 -15.17 -15.54 6.79
CA PHE A 62 -14.41 -14.29 6.88
C PHE A 62 -13.91 -14.06 8.31
N ALA A 63 -14.81 -14.25 9.28
CA ALA A 63 -14.50 -14.13 10.70
C ALA A 63 -13.67 -15.30 11.24
N ILE A 64 -14.02 -16.55 10.87
CA ILE A 64 -13.31 -17.75 11.37
C ILE A 64 -11.86 -17.79 10.86
N CYS A 65 -11.67 -17.53 9.57
CA CYS A 65 -10.33 -17.45 8.97
C CYS A 65 -9.60 -16.15 9.34
N ASN A 66 -10.25 -15.25 10.08
CA ASN A 66 -9.65 -14.05 10.66
C ASN A 66 -8.92 -13.20 9.61
N LEU A 67 -9.59 -12.96 8.48
CA LEU A 67 -9.10 -12.13 7.39
C LEU A 67 -8.72 -10.75 7.94
N LYS A 68 -7.52 -10.27 7.58
CA LYS A 68 -6.92 -9.08 8.20
C LYS A 68 -7.33 -7.79 7.57
N ARG A 69 -7.66 -7.82 6.28
CA ARG A 69 -8.08 -6.66 5.54
C ARG A 69 -8.81 -7.07 4.26
N TYR A 70 -9.83 -6.29 3.94
CA TYR A 70 -10.50 -6.28 2.64
C TYR A 70 -10.49 -4.83 2.13
N VAL A 71 -9.91 -4.59 0.97
CA VAL A 71 -9.81 -3.26 0.34
C VAL A 71 -10.42 -3.32 -1.04
N GLN A 72 -11.10 -2.26 -1.44
CA GLN A 72 -11.57 -2.04 -2.80
C GLN A 72 -10.89 -0.79 -3.37
N ILE A 73 -10.19 -0.95 -4.48
CA ILE A 73 -9.55 0.11 -5.23
C ILE A 73 -10.35 0.29 -6.51
N ALA A 74 -11.13 1.37 -6.60
CA ALA A 74 -11.88 1.72 -7.79
C ALA A 74 -11.04 2.61 -8.71
N GLN A 75 -10.75 2.16 -9.92
CA GLN A 75 -10.17 3.00 -10.95
C GLN A 75 -11.31 3.70 -11.69
N THR A 76 -11.69 4.90 -11.22
CA THR A 76 -12.75 5.70 -11.85
C THR A 76 -12.32 6.15 -13.25
N PRO A 77 -13.26 6.43 -14.18
CA PRO A 77 -12.92 6.95 -15.51
C PRO A 77 -12.03 8.21 -15.46
N THR A 78 -12.27 9.08 -14.48
CA THR A 78 -11.45 10.27 -14.25
C THR A 78 -10.02 9.91 -13.85
N LEU A 79 -9.84 9.03 -12.86
CA LEU A 79 -8.50 8.60 -12.43
C LEU A 79 -7.77 7.80 -13.52
N ALA A 80 -8.48 6.95 -14.26
CA ALA A 80 -7.93 6.23 -15.40
C ALA A 80 -7.41 7.20 -16.48
N THR A 81 -8.21 8.21 -16.82
CA THR A 81 -7.84 9.23 -17.80
C THR A 81 -6.62 10.01 -17.31
N GLN A 82 -6.65 10.51 -16.08
CA GLN A 82 -5.53 11.24 -15.47
C GLN A 82 -4.25 10.40 -15.45
N ALA A 83 -4.32 9.12 -15.04
CA ALA A 83 -3.18 8.22 -15.05
C ALA A 83 -2.61 8.04 -16.46
N LYS A 84 -3.45 7.77 -17.46
CA LYS A 84 -3.01 7.60 -18.86
C LYS A 84 -2.38 8.87 -19.44
N THR A 85 -2.89 10.05 -19.08
CA THR A 85 -2.36 11.31 -19.59
C THR A 85 -1.10 11.79 -18.86
N SER A 86 -1.00 11.53 -17.56
CA SER A 86 0.05 12.10 -16.71
C SER A 86 1.23 11.16 -16.47
N LEU A 87 1.04 9.84 -16.53
CA LEU A 87 2.09 8.84 -16.27
C LEU A 87 2.78 8.42 -17.59
N THR A 88 3.29 9.39 -18.34
CA THR A 88 3.95 9.15 -19.63
C THR A 88 5.13 8.17 -19.48
N GLY A 89 5.15 7.13 -20.30
CA GLY A 89 6.19 6.09 -20.29
C GLY A 89 5.90 4.90 -19.35
N LEU A 90 4.82 4.94 -18.57
CA LEU A 90 4.34 3.82 -17.77
C LEU A 90 3.14 3.14 -18.45
N ASN A 91 3.03 1.83 -18.30
CA ASN A 91 1.85 1.08 -18.73
C ASN A 91 0.79 1.10 -17.63
N VAL A 92 -0.26 1.90 -17.81
CA VAL A 92 -1.39 1.97 -16.88
C VAL A 92 -2.28 0.73 -17.07
N LEU A 93 -2.53 0.01 -15.98
CA LEU A 93 -3.39 -1.18 -16.03
C LEU A 93 -4.83 -0.79 -16.34
N GLU A 94 -5.44 -1.46 -17.31
CA GLU A 94 -6.80 -1.17 -17.79
C GLU A 94 -7.84 -2.05 -17.08
N PHE A 95 -7.85 -1.97 -15.75
CA PHE A 95 -8.89 -2.58 -14.90
C PHE A 95 -9.81 -1.52 -14.31
N ASP A 96 -11.09 -1.80 -14.17
CA ASP A 96 -12.05 -0.92 -13.49
C ASP A 96 -11.91 -0.97 -11.97
N GLY A 97 -11.42 -2.10 -11.43
CA GLY A 97 -11.26 -2.30 -10.01
C GLY A 97 -10.17 -3.30 -9.64
N CYS A 98 -9.66 -3.17 -8.41
CA CYS A 98 -8.85 -4.16 -7.74
C CYS A 98 -9.35 -4.39 -6.31
N SER A 99 -9.64 -5.63 -5.92
CA SER A 99 -9.84 -5.97 -4.51
C SER A 99 -8.57 -6.53 -3.92
N GLU A 100 -8.25 -6.14 -2.69
CA GLU A 100 -7.18 -6.76 -1.92
C GLU A 100 -7.76 -7.52 -0.72
N ILE A 101 -7.33 -8.77 -0.54
CA ILE A 101 -7.63 -9.58 0.65
C ILE A 101 -6.33 -10.00 1.30
N TRP A 102 -6.26 -9.84 2.62
CA TRP A 102 -5.05 -10.08 3.40
C TRP A 102 -5.31 -11.20 4.40
N VAL A 103 -4.51 -12.26 4.33
CA VAL A 103 -4.59 -13.43 5.21
C VAL A 103 -3.24 -13.72 5.84
N ARG A 104 -3.21 -14.38 6.99
CA ARG A 104 -1.94 -14.84 7.58
C ARG A 104 -1.43 -16.08 6.88
N GLU A 105 -2.33 -17.00 6.56
CA GLU A 105 -1.99 -18.30 6.00
C GLU A 105 -2.75 -18.54 4.69
N TRP A 106 -2.13 -19.27 3.76
CA TRP A 106 -2.78 -19.62 2.50
C TRP A 106 -4.01 -20.51 2.72
N GLY A 107 -3.96 -21.38 3.75
CA GLY A 107 -5.09 -22.25 4.11
C GLY A 107 -6.35 -21.47 4.48
N ASP A 108 -6.19 -20.34 5.19
CA ASP A 108 -7.30 -19.46 5.57
C ASP A 108 -7.99 -18.86 4.34
N TRP A 109 -7.20 -18.41 3.36
CA TRP A 109 -7.72 -17.95 2.08
C TRP A 109 -8.49 -19.05 1.36
N MET A 110 -7.90 -20.23 1.21
CA MET A 110 -8.55 -21.34 0.50
C MET A 110 -9.85 -21.76 1.17
N LYS A 111 -9.89 -21.80 2.51
CA LYS A 111 -11.09 -22.12 3.26
C LYS A 111 -12.19 -21.08 3.03
N PHE A 112 -11.86 -19.79 3.11
CA PHE A 112 -12.81 -18.71 2.85
C PHE A 112 -13.35 -18.74 1.42
N PHE A 113 -12.46 -18.85 0.42
CA PHE A 113 -12.82 -18.90 -1.00
C PHE A 113 -13.65 -20.13 -1.40
N GLN A 114 -13.55 -21.21 -0.63
CA GLN A 114 -14.33 -22.43 -0.82
C GLN A 114 -15.54 -22.54 0.12
N SER A 115 -15.81 -21.50 0.90
CA SER A 115 -16.88 -21.53 1.90
C SER A 115 -18.26 -21.66 1.23
N PRO A 116 -19.26 -22.24 1.93
CA PRO A 116 -20.61 -22.35 1.39
C PRO A 116 -21.20 -21.01 0.96
N GLU A 117 -21.10 -19.97 1.79
CA GLU A 117 -21.63 -18.63 1.51
C GLU A 117 -20.90 -17.95 0.34
N TRP A 118 -19.59 -18.20 0.18
CA TRP A 118 -18.90 -17.77 -1.03
C TRP A 118 -19.54 -18.38 -2.29
N ILE A 119 -19.81 -19.67 -2.27
CA ILE A 119 -20.35 -20.41 -3.42
C ILE A 119 -21.80 -20.04 -3.70
N THR A 120 -22.63 -19.87 -2.67
CA THR A 120 -24.07 -19.63 -2.81
C THR A 120 -24.42 -18.17 -2.99
N ASP A 121 -23.62 -17.24 -2.45
CA ASP A 121 -23.98 -15.83 -2.37
C ASP A 121 -23.00 -14.96 -3.17
N LEU A 122 -21.70 -14.98 -2.86
CA LEU A 122 -20.72 -14.11 -3.52
C LEU A 122 -20.48 -14.44 -4.99
N ASN A 123 -20.31 -15.73 -5.32
CA ASN A 123 -20.03 -16.16 -6.68
C ASN A 123 -21.19 -15.83 -7.63
N PRO A 124 -22.48 -16.08 -7.26
CA PRO A 124 -23.61 -15.62 -8.06
C PRO A 124 -23.71 -14.10 -8.13
N ASP A 125 -23.47 -13.39 -7.03
CA ASP A 125 -23.49 -11.93 -6.99
C ASP A 125 -22.49 -11.31 -7.98
N SER A 126 -21.26 -11.83 -8.01
CA SER A 126 -20.17 -11.39 -8.89
C SER A 126 -20.60 -11.35 -10.37
N LYS A 127 -21.46 -12.25 -10.81
CA LYS A 127 -21.93 -12.34 -12.20
C LYS A 127 -22.83 -11.19 -12.63
N HIS A 128 -23.33 -10.37 -11.71
CA HIS A 128 -24.19 -9.23 -12.04
C HIS A 128 -23.40 -7.97 -12.42
N PHE A 129 -22.13 -7.87 -12.00
CA PHE A 129 -21.37 -6.63 -12.15
C PHE A 129 -19.95 -6.83 -12.68
N MET A 130 -19.36 -8.02 -12.55
CA MET A 130 -17.95 -8.27 -12.85
C MET A 130 -17.76 -9.17 -14.09
N ALA A 131 -16.88 -8.76 -14.99
CA ALA A 131 -16.48 -9.52 -16.16
C ALA A 131 -15.35 -10.53 -15.84
N LEU A 132 -15.37 -11.67 -16.53
CA LEU A 132 -14.31 -12.69 -16.49
C LEU A 132 -13.49 -12.66 -17.80
N PRO A 133 -12.21 -13.09 -17.77
CA PRO A 133 -11.44 -13.54 -16.61
C PRO A 133 -10.92 -12.39 -15.74
N ILE A 134 -10.70 -12.67 -14.45
CA ILE A 134 -9.98 -11.77 -13.54
C ILE A 134 -8.48 -12.11 -13.52
N SER A 135 -7.64 -11.14 -13.19
CA SER A 135 -6.19 -11.35 -12.99
C SER A 135 -5.85 -11.29 -11.50
N VAL A 136 -4.88 -12.09 -11.05
CA VAL A 136 -4.51 -12.15 -9.63
C VAL A 136 -3.01 -11.97 -9.46
N MET A 137 -2.61 -11.10 -8.54
CA MET A 137 -1.25 -10.99 -8.01
C MET A 137 -1.26 -11.44 -6.54
N VAL A 138 -0.29 -12.27 -6.17
CA VAL A 138 -0.11 -12.72 -4.78
C VAL A 138 1.29 -12.32 -4.33
N GLY A 139 1.41 -11.77 -3.12
CA GLY A 139 2.70 -11.39 -2.55
C GLY A 139 2.62 -11.05 -1.07
N GLN A 140 3.74 -10.60 -0.53
CA GLN A 140 3.82 -9.99 0.81
C GLN A 140 4.30 -8.56 0.66
N GLU A 141 3.87 -7.69 1.56
CA GLU A 141 4.32 -6.31 1.57
C GLU A 141 5.66 -6.20 2.30
N ASN A 142 6.62 -5.51 1.69
CA ASN A 142 7.77 -4.97 2.40
C ASN A 142 7.46 -3.51 2.73
N LEU A 143 7.06 -3.22 3.97
CA LEU A 143 6.59 -1.89 4.36
C LEU A 143 7.76 -0.94 4.55
N ILE A 144 8.04 -0.14 3.53
CA ILE A 144 9.15 0.82 3.52
C ILE A 144 8.80 2.09 4.30
N PHE A 145 7.60 2.63 4.12
CA PHE A 145 7.18 3.90 4.70
C PHE A 145 5.72 3.84 5.14
N GLY A 146 5.42 4.41 6.31
CA GLY A 146 4.09 4.43 6.91
C GLY A 146 3.88 3.38 7.99
N ARG A 147 2.69 3.41 8.60
CA ARG A 147 2.35 2.53 9.72
C ARG A 147 1.93 1.14 9.28
N ALA A 148 2.32 0.15 10.05
CA ALA A 148 1.79 -1.20 9.96
C ALA A 148 0.31 -1.23 10.32
N ILE A 149 -0.37 -2.32 9.94
CA ILE A 149 -1.71 -2.58 10.44
C ILE A 149 -1.65 -2.85 11.94
N GLU A 150 -2.53 -2.20 12.70
CA GLU A 150 -2.70 -2.52 14.10
C GLU A 150 -3.11 -4.00 14.29
N GLY A 151 -2.58 -4.65 15.33
CA GLY A 151 -2.99 -6.00 15.71
C GLY A 151 -2.45 -7.14 14.83
N ILE A 152 -1.70 -6.85 13.76
CA ILE A 152 -1.09 -7.93 12.95
C ILE A 152 0.30 -8.37 13.43
N GLY A 153 0.90 -7.63 14.38
CA GLY A 153 2.22 -7.94 14.94
C GLY A 153 3.38 -7.55 14.02
N ALA A 154 3.21 -6.53 13.19
CA ALA A 154 4.21 -6.04 12.26
C ALA A 154 4.81 -4.71 12.71
N ALA A 155 6.03 -4.41 12.27
CA ALA A 155 6.68 -3.14 12.55
C ALA A 155 6.26 -2.08 11.53
N ASP A 156 6.14 -0.85 12.01
CA ASP A 156 6.01 0.33 11.15
C ASP A 156 7.23 0.44 10.22
N GLY A 157 7.01 1.03 9.04
CA GLY A 157 8.11 1.46 8.18
C GLY A 157 8.74 2.77 8.67
N ILE A 158 9.46 3.44 7.78
CA ILE A 158 9.93 4.81 8.00
C ILE A 158 8.69 5.72 8.14
N LEU A 159 8.63 6.52 9.20
CA LEU A 159 7.47 7.39 9.47
C LEU A 159 7.72 8.85 9.12
N GLU A 160 8.98 9.23 8.94
CA GLU A 160 9.39 10.62 8.76
C GLU A 160 10.39 10.72 7.61
N TRP A 161 10.30 11.83 6.88
CA TRP A 161 11.29 12.16 5.88
C TRP A 161 12.63 12.49 6.54
N ARG A 162 13.72 12.08 5.90
CA ARG A 162 15.09 12.42 6.31
C ARG A 162 15.82 13.05 5.14
N GLU A 163 16.61 14.08 5.42
CA GLU A 163 17.47 14.71 4.41
C GLU A 163 18.54 13.72 3.95
N LYS A 164 18.85 13.73 2.65
CA LYS A 164 19.88 12.85 2.11
C LYS A 164 21.22 13.19 2.72
N ALA A 165 21.94 12.17 3.17
CA ALA A 165 23.35 12.32 3.51
C ALA A 165 24.10 12.74 2.24
N HIS A 166 24.47 14.02 2.13
CA HIS A 166 25.38 14.49 1.10
C HIS A 166 26.77 13.96 1.45
N GLY A 167 27.29 13.04 0.65
CA GLY A 167 28.65 12.55 0.79
C GLY A 167 29.62 13.67 0.43
N GLU A 168 30.09 14.44 1.40
CA GLU A 168 31.41 15.03 1.28
C GLU A 168 32.42 13.89 1.46
N THR A 169 33.03 13.44 0.36
CA THR A 169 34.34 12.80 0.47
C THR A 169 35.32 13.89 0.89
N LEU A 170 35.49 14.10 2.20
CA LEU A 170 36.63 14.84 2.72
C LEU A 170 37.85 13.93 2.65
N ASP A 171 38.61 14.12 1.58
CA ASP A 171 39.96 13.63 1.45
C ASP A 171 40.87 14.38 2.44
N GLY A 172 41.50 13.64 3.34
CA GLY A 172 42.73 14.06 4.03
C GLY A 172 42.60 14.90 5.32
N GLY A 173 43.18 14.37 6.40
CA GLY A 173 43.94 15.20 7.35
C GLY A 173 43.40 15.26 8.78
N VAL A 174 44.12 14.62 9.69
CA VAL A 174 44.01 14.75 11.15
C VAL A 174 44.21 16.19 11.60
N ALA A 175 43.37 16.70 12.51
CA ALA A 175 43.81 17.55 13.63
C ALA A 175 42.77 17.61 14.75
N THR A 176 43.26 17.30 15.95
CA THR A 176 42.67 17.46 17.27
C THR A 176 42.35 18.92 17.62
N GLY A 177 41.32 19.17 18.45
CA GLY A 177 41.16 20.47 19.10
C GLY A 177 39.94 20.54 20.02
N ALA A 178 40.18 20.79 21.29
CA ALA A 178 39.21 20.79 22.38
C ALA A 178 38.46 22.12 22.58
N ALA A 179 37.31 22.02 23.25
CA ALA A 179 36.68 22.94 24.21
C ALA A 179 36.51 24.45 23.89
N GLY A 180 35.29 24.95 24.10
CA GLY A 180 35.02 26.39 24.28
C GLY A 180 33.53 26.72 24.35
N THR A 181 33.10 27.21 25.51
CA THR A 181 31.75 27.64 25.92
C THR A 181 31.34 29.04 25.43
N GLU A 182 30.06 29.38 25.71
CA GLU A 182 29.40 30.71 25.84
C GLU A 182 28.37 31.02 24.74
N GLU A 183 27.08 30.93 25.06
CA GLU A 183 26.17 32.00 25.54
C GLU A 183 25.74 33.00 24.45
N GLY A 184 24.42 33.19 24.31
CA GLY A 184 23.90 34.50 23.93
C GLY A 184 22.67 34.58 23.02
N VAL A 185 21.49 34.62 23.65
CA VAL A 185 20.38 35.57 23.40
C VAL A 185 19.67 35.59 22.03
N GLY A 186 18.32 35.49 22.08
CA GLY A 186 17.48 36.38 21.27
C GLY A 186 16.20 35.79 20.72
N ALA A 187 15.16 35.66 21.55
CA ALA A 187 13.79 35.52 21.08
C ALA A 187 13.34 36.80 20.35
N LYS A 188 12.75 36.68 19.17
CA LYS A 188 11.72 37.60 18.68
C LYS A 188 10.66 36.85 17.87
N GLU A 189 9.44 37.01 18.34
CA GLU A 189 8.16 36.65 17.73
C GLU A 189 8.01 37.24 16.32
N ARG A 190 7.24 36.54 15.46
CA ARG A 190 6.55 37.17 14.33
C ARG A 190 5.08 36.78 14.36
N GLU A 191 4.27 37.82 14.53
CA GLU A 191 2.83 37.93 14.34
C GLU A 191 2.41 37.48 12.92
N PHE A 192 1.35 36.68 12.82
CA PHE A 192 -0.02 37.06 12.44
C PHE A 192 -0.18 37.42 10.95
N PHE A 193 -0.77 36.49 10.19
CA PHE A 193 -1.33 36.73 8.85
C PHE A 193 -2.83 36.99 8.98
N PRO A 194 -3.40 38.02 8.33
CA PRO A 194 -4.84 38.10 8.14
C PRO A 194 -5.27 37.39 6.84
N ASP A 195 -6.42 36.70 6.95
CA ASP A 195 -7.27 36.24 5.85
C ASP A 195 -7.88 37.41 5.06
N GLU A 196 -8.15 37.18 3.78
CA GLU A 196 -9.24 37.73 2.92
C GLU A 196 -8.88 37.37 1.46
N ALA A 197 -9.75 36.96 0.55
CA ALA A 197 -11.20 36.74 0.50
C ALA A 197 -11.50 35.87 -0.76
#